data_AF-A0A520QK20-F1
#
_entry.id   AF-A0A520QK20-F1
#
_cell.length_a   1.000
_cell.length_b   1.000
_cell.length_c   1.000
_cell.angle_alpha   90.00
_cell.angle_beta   90.00
_cell.angle_gamma   90.00
#
_symmetry.space_group_name_H-M   'P 1'
#
loop_
_entity.id
_entity.type
_entity.pdbx_description
1 polymer ?
#
loop_
_entity_poly.entity_id
_entity_poly.type
_entity_poly.pdbx_seq_one_letter_code
_entity_poly.pdbx_strand_id
1 'polypeptide(L)'
;MNPNTINRRQFFDSVQNGLYGAALASLLSRDLYGVEPHHKAPLPMDTRPRQPHFAPRAKAVIQFCMQGGPSQVDLFDPKPALEKFHGADAPEEFTRVAPAGRSMKGKVMRSHWKFARHGQSGAWVSELLPHTAKMIDEIAIIRSMFNVHENHEPACYKWQSGEIFPGHPTLGAWVTYGLGSVSQNLPAYVVLADPQNPLPVNNVENWMSGYLPPLYQGTRIKSEGTPMLHIKPDYQEPAGITSAKRNLINAL
;
A
#
# COMPACT_ATOMS: atom_id res chain seq x y z
N MET A 1 -49.66 56.44 13.87
CA MET A 1 -49.11 55.40 12.98
C MET A 1 -48.90 54.16 13.82
N ASN A 2 -49.54 53.05 13.44
CA ASN A 2 -49.59 51.83 14.28
C ASN A 2 -48.40 50.92 13.92
N PRO A 3 -47.42 50.67 14.80
CA PRO A 3 -46.18 49.96 14.48
C PRO A 3 -46.31 48.43 14.33
N ASN A 4 -47.52 47.87 14.32
CA ASN A 4 -47.77 46.44 14.54
C ASN A 4 -48.37 45.65 13.35
N THR A 5 -48.13 46.05 12.09
CA THR A 5 -48.55 45.23 10.95
C THR A 5 -47.34 44.53 10.32
N ILE A 6 -47.01 43.34 10.82
CA ILE A 6 -46.05 42.44 10.16
C ILE A 6 -46.67 42.03 8.83
N ASN A 7 -46.08 42.49 7.73
CA ASN A 7 -46.53 42.09 6.40
C ASN A 7 -46.00 40.68 6.06
N ARG A 8 -46.64 39.99 5.10
CA ARG A 8 -46.27 38.61 4.71
C ARG A 8 -44.78 38.47 4.40
N ARG A 9 -44.16 39.47 3.75
CA ARG A 9 -42.73 39.45 3.41
C ARG A 9 -41.87 39.42 4.67
N GLN A 10 -42.13 40.33 5.61
CA GLN A 10 -41.41 40.39 6.90
C GLN A 10 -41.57 39.09 7.69
N PHE A 11 -42.76 38.49 7.70
CA PHE A 11 -42.98 37.19 8.34
C PHE A 11 -42.11 36.09 7.72
N PHE A 12 -42.10 35.95 6.40
CA PHE A 12 -41.29 34.94 5.72
C PHE A 12 -39.78 35.19 5.85
N ASP A 13 -39.34 36.45 5.77
CA ASP A 13 -37.93 36.82 5.96
C ASP A 13 -37.46 36.47 7.40
N SER A 14 -38.27 36.74 8.42
CA SER A 14 -37.95 36.38 9.80
C SER A 14 -37.89 34.86 10.03
N VAL A 15 -38.83 34.10 9.45
CA VAL A 15 -38.84 32.62 9.56
C VAL A 15 -37.64 32.01 8.85
N GLN A 16 -37.29 32.51 7.66
CA GLN A 16 -36.13 32.07 6.89
C GLN A 16 -34.83 32.30 7.66
N ASN A 17 -34.66 33.49 8.25
CA ASN A 17 -33.49 33.81 9.07
C ASN A 17 -33.40 32.93 10.33
N GLY A 18 -34.53 32.62 10.97
CA GLY A 18 -34.57 31.69 12.10
C GLY A 18 -34.16 30.27 11.71
N LEU A 19 -34.63 29.78 10.56
CA LEU A 19 -34.24 28.46 10.03
C LEU A 19 -32.75 28.40 9.67
N TYR A 20 -32.20 29.44 9.03
CA TYR A 20 -30.77 29.52 8.73
C TYR A 20 -29.91 29.62 9.99
N GLY A 21 -30.34 30.41 10.98
CA GLY A 21 -29.67 30.50 12.27
C GLY A 21 -29.63 29.16 13.01
N ALA A 22 -30.76 28.43 13.03
CA ALA A 22 -30.83 27.10 13.65
C ALA A 22 -29.96 26.06 12.91
N ALA A 23 -29.96 26.09 11.57
CA ALA A 23 -29.10 25.21 10.76
C ALA A 23 -27.62 25.51 10.98
N LEU A 24 -27.22 26.78 10.97
CA LEU A 24 -25.84 27.20 11.23
C LEU A 24 -25.42 26.86 12.67
N ALA A 25 -26.26 27.13 13.66
CA ALA A 25 -26.00 26.76 15.04
C ALA A 25 -25.88 25.25 15.20
N SER A 26 -26.69 24.45 14.51
CA SER A 26 -26.57 22.98 14.53
C SER A 26 -25.28 22.48 13.89
N LEU A 27 -24.80 23.13 12.83
CA LEU A 27 -23.52 22.78 12.20
C LEU A 27 -22.35 23.17 13.10
N LEU A 28 -22.34 24.42 13.59
CA LEU A 28 -21.28 24.92 14.47
C LEU A 28 -21.26 24.21 15.82
N SER A 29 -22.41 23.83 16.38
CA SER A 29 -22.48 23.13 17.68
C SER A 29 -21.97 21.70 17.60
N ARG A 30 -21.99 21.07 16.43
CA ARG A 30 -21.35 19.76 16.21
C ARG A 30 -19.82 19.88 16.28
N ASP A 31 -19.27 20.95 15.72
CA ASP A 31 -17.83 21.18 15.69
C ASP A 31 -17.28 21.80 16.99
N LEU A 32 -18.03 22.73 17.62
CA LEU A 32 -17.57 23.53 18.76
C LEU A 32 -17.42 22.70 20.06
N TYR A 33 -18.27 21.70 20.26
CA TYR A 33 -18.25 20.88 21.48
C TYR A 33 -17.58 19.51 21.29
N GLY A 34 -17.18 19.14 20.07
CA GLY A 34 -16.49 17.86 19.80
C GLY A 34 -17.23 16.62 20.34
N VAL A 35 -18.55 16.72 20.56
CA VAL A 35 -19.34 15.71 21.31
C VAL A 35 -19.49 14.42 20.52
N GLU A 36 -19.39 14.50 19.19
CA GLU A 36 -19.12 13.33 18.37
C GLU A 36 -17.72 13.46 17.79
N PRO A 37 -16.78 12.55 18.10
CA PRO A 37 -15.58 12.43 17.29
C PRO A 37 -16.03 12.23 15.84
N HIS A 38 -15.42 12.97 14.89
CA HIS A 38 -15.66 12.79 13.44
C HIS A 38 -15.49 11.31 13.01
N HIS A 39 -14.87 10.48 13.84
CA HIS A 39 -14.88 9.03 13.77
C HIS A 39 -15.66 8.43 14.95
N LYS A 40 -16.88 7.95 14.68
CA LYS A 40 -17.77 7.29 15.68
C LYS A 40 -17.19 6.04 16.32
N ALA A 41 -16.11 5.49 15.77
CA ALA A 41 -15.41 4.35 16.34
C ALA A 41 -13.92 4.70 16.49
N PRO A 42 -13.30 4.41 17.64
CA PRO A 42 -11.85 4.42 17.74
C PRO A 42 -11.27 3.51 16.64
N LEU A 43 -10.11 3.88 16.09
CA LEU A 43 -9.41 3.03 15.14
C LEU A 43 -9.28 1.62 15.73
N PRO A 44 -9.47 0.54 14.96
CA PRO A 44 -9.38 -0.79 15.51
C PRO A 44 -7.98 -1.02 16.09
N MET A 45 -7.93 -1.28 17.39
CA MET A 45 -6.70 -1.57 18.16
C MET A 45 -6.47 -3.08 18.31
N ASP A 46 -7.01 -3.87 17.39
CA ASP A 46 -6.88 -5.32 17.36
C ASP A 46 -6.71 -5.82 15.93
N THR A 47 -6.39 -7.11 15.78
CA THR A 47 -6.33 -7.78 14.49
C THR A 47 -7.42 -8.84 14.37
N ARG A 48 -8.55 -8.69 15.06
CA ARG A 48 -9.65 -9.67 14.97
C ARG A 48 -10.28 -9.62 13.57
N PRO A 49 -10.75 -10.76 13.04
CA PRO A 49 -11.39 -10.81 11.72
C PRO A 49 -12.57 -9.83 11.62
N ARG A 50 -12.68 -9.16 10.47
CA ARG A 50 -13.75 -8.21 10.18
C ARG A 50 -14.54 -8.66 8.97
N GLN A 51 -15.83 -8.33 8.94
CA GLN A 51 -16.65 -8.62 7.77
C GLN A 51 -16.33 -7.64 6.63
N PRO A 52 -15.92 -8.13 5.46
CA PRO A 52 -15.74 -7.29 4.29
C PRO A 52 -17.10 -6.80 3.76
N HIS A 53 -17.09 -5.70 3.00
CA HIS A 53 -18.30 -5.19 2.32
C HIS A 53 -18.89 -6.16 1.30
N PHE A 54 -18.06 -7.05 0.74
CA PHE A 54 -18.46 -8.03 -0.27
C PHE A 54 -17.96 -9.42 0.11
N ALA A 55 -18.71 -10.45 -0.29
CA ALA A 55 -18.28 -11.83 -0.13
C ALA A 55 -16.94 -12.06 -0.86
N PRO A 56 -15.88 -12.51 -0.17
CA PRO A 56 -14.57 -12.67 -0.78
C PRO A 56 -14.60 -13.83 -1.79
N ARG A 57 -14.04 -13.58 -2.98
CA ARG A 57 -13.87 -14.63 -4.01
C ARG A 57 -12.57 -15.42 -3.85
N ALA A 58 -11.58 -14.84 -3.19
CA ALA A 58 -10.30 -15.47 -2.87
C ALA A 58 -10.15 -15.63 -1.35
N LYS A 59 -9.54 -16.73 -0.91
CA LYS A 59 -9.27 -17.01 0.52
C LYS A 59 -7.89 -16.50 0.96
N ALA A 60 -6.95 -16.38 0.02
CA ALA A 60 -5.58 -15.95 0.26
C ALA A 60 -5.04 -15.24 -0.99
N VAL A 61 -4.11 -14.31 -0.77
CA VAL A 61 -3.34 -13.62 -1.82
C VAL A 61 -1.87 -13.79 -1.49
N ILE A 62 -1.09 -14.28 -2.46
CA ILE A 62 0.37 -14.37 -2.36
C ILE A 62 0.95 -13.32 -3.29
N GLN A 63 1.62 -12.32 -2.74
CA GLN A 63 2.26 -11.26 -3.49
C GLN A 63 3.76 -11.52 -3.60
N PHE A 64 4.27 -11.57 -4.83
CA PHE A 64 5.71 -11.61 -5.10
C PHE A 64 6.17 -10.22 -5.54
N CYS A 65 7.01 -9.58 -4.72
CA CYS A 65 7.68 -8.32 -5.08
C CYS A 65 9.11 -8.65 -5.52
N MET A 66 9.33 -8.78 -6.82
CA MET A 66 10.62 -9.19 -7.39
C MET A 66 11.49 -7.98 -7.69
N GLN A 67 12.10 -7.40 -6.65
CA GLN A 67 13.11 -6.35 -6.86
C GLN A 67 14.32 -6.93 -7.63
N GLY A 68 14.74 -6.24 -8.69
CA GLY A 68 15.79 -6.75 -9.59
C GLY A 68 15.33 -7.92 -10.46
N GLY A 69 14.01 -8.19 -10.49
CA GLY A 69 13.41 -9.19 -11.36
C GLY A 69 13.53 -8.84 -12.84
N PRO A 70 13.11 -9.77 -13.71
CA PRO A 70 13.15 -9.60 -15.16
C PRO A 70 12.31 -8.40 -15.61
N SER A 71 12.83 -7.70 -16.62
CA SER A 71 12.21 -6.53 -17.22
C SER A 71 10.85 -6.85 -17.85
N GLN A 72 9.82 -6.05 -17.57
CA GLN A 72 8.47 -6.25 -18.09
C GLN A 72 8.40 -6.17 -19.63
N VAL A 73 9.26 -5.32 -20.24
CA VAL A 73 9.31 -5.18 -21.71
C VAL A 73 9.99 -6.35 -22.39
N ASP A 74 10.68 -7.19 -21.61
CA ASP A 74 11.29 -8.44 -22.05
C ASP A 74 10.40 -9.67 -21.78
N LEU A 75 9.29 -9.51 -21.03
CA LEU A 75 8.42 -10.63 -20.63
C LEU A 75 7.03 -10.59 -21.28
N PHE A 76 6.27 -9.51 -21.06
CA PHE A 76 4.82 -9.46 -21.39
C PHE A 76 4.41 -8.20 -22.15
N ASP A 77 5.31 -7.22 -22.27
CA ASP A 77 4.99 -5.89 -22.79
C ASP A 77 5.97 -5.45 -23.89
N PRO A 78 6.01 -6.16 -25.04
CA PRO A 78 6.88 -5.76 -26.13
C PRO A 78 6.56 -4.33 -26.56
N LYS A 79 7.60 -3.48 -26.62
CA LYS A 79 7.51 -2.08 -27.02
C LYS A 79 8.18 -1.88 -28.39
N PRO A 80 7.43 -1.83 -29.50
CA PRO A 80 8.00 -1.64 -30.84
C PRO A 80 8.86 -0.36 -30.98
N ALA A 81 8.57 0.66 -30.17
CA ALA A 81 9.38 1.88 -30.12
C ALA A 81 10.83 1.61 -29.68
N LEU A 82 11.07 0.63 -28.80
CA LEU A 82 12.43 0.27 -28.37
C LEU A 82 13.25 -0.32 -29.52
N GLU A 83 12.62 -1.04 -30.45
CA GLU A 83 13.27 -1.51 -31.68
C GLU A 83 13.61 -0.32 -32.59
N LYS A 84 12.62 0.55 -32.84
CA LYS A 84 12.76 1.71 -33.74
C LYS A 84 13.89 2.64 -33.32
N PHE A 85 14.06 2.85 -32.02
CA PHE A 85 15.04 3.79 -31.47
C PHE A 85 16.30 3.10 -30.92
N HIS A 86 16.50 1.81 -31.17
CA HIS A 86 17.63 1.08 -30.62
C HIS A 86 18.98 1.75 -30.96
N GLY A 87 19.80 2.00 -29.94
CA GLY A 87 21.12 2.63 -30.06
C GLY A 87 21.09 4.17 -30.17
N ALA A 88 19.91 4.76 -30.37
CA ALA A 88 19.72 6.20 -30.26
C ALA A 88 19.81 6.65 -28.81
N ASP A 89 20.10 7.93 -28.61
CA ASP A 89 20.11 8.52 -27.27
C ASP A 89 18.68 8.55 -26.72
N ALA A 90 18.53 8.24 -25.44
CA ALA A 90 17.24 8.29 -24.76
C ALA A 90 16.65 9.70 -24.84
N PRO A 91 15.34 9.83 -25.12
CA PRO A 91 14.65 11.11 -25.09
C PRO A 91 14.88 11.84 -23.78
N GLU A 92 15.03 13.17 -23.86
CA GLU A 92 15.39 14.01 -22.71
C GLU A 92 14.37 13.89 -21.55
N GLU A 93 13.09 13.68 -21.88
CA GLU A 93 12.02 13.41 -20.91
C GLU A 93 12.31 12.23 -19.98
N PHE A 94 13.07 11.22 -20.43
CA PHE A 94 13.45 10.06 -19.63
C PHE A 94 14.80 10.21 -18.93
N THR A 95 15.58 11.25 -19.25
CA THR A 95 16.91 11.48 -18.69
C THR A 95 16.99 12.74 -17.82
N ARG A 96 15.90 13.51 -17.72
CA ARG A 96 15.87 14.81 -17.03
C ARG A 96 16.00 14.71 -15.51
N VAL A 97 15.66 13.57 -14.92
CA VAL A 97 15.64 13.36 -13.47
C VAL A 97 16.90 12.66 -12.97
N ALA A 98 17.76 12.18 -13.89
CA ALA A 98 19.04 11.53 -13.58
C ALA A 98 19.83 12.38 -12.57
N PRO A 99 20.33 11.80 -11.46
CA PRO A 99 21.05 12.55 -10.43
C PRO A 99 22.10 13.44 -11.08
N ALA A 100 22.08 14.73 -10.71
CA ALA A 100 23.01 15.73 -11.20
C ALA A 100 24.45 15.18 -11.12
N GLY A 101 25.03 14.84 -12.26
CA GLY A 101 26.34 14.19 -12.37
C GLY A 101 26.42 13.05 -13.38
N ARG A 102 25.30 12.44 -13.81
CA ARG A 102 25.30 11.48 -14.93
C ARG A 102 24.97 12.21 -16.24
N SER A 103 25.97 12.78 -16.90
CA SER A 103 25.84 13.37 -18.26
C SER A 103 25.59 12.34 -19.37
N MET A 104 25.45 11.07 -19.02
CA MET A 104 25.25 9.99 -19.97
C MET A 104 23.77 9.94 -20.32
N LYS A 105 23.38 10.53 -21.45
CA LYS A 105 22.15 10.13 -22.13
C LYS A 105 22.28 8.63 -22.39
N GLY A 106 21.61 7.82 -21.57
CA GLY A 106 21.57 6.37 -21.78
C GLY A 106 21.08 6.10 -23.20
N LYS A 107 21.49 4.97 -23.79
CA LYS A 107 20.98 4.58 -25.11
C LYS A 107 19.73 3.73 -24.96
N VAL A 108 18.78 3.90 -25.88
CA VAL A 108 17.61 3.05 -25.93
C VAL A 108 18.04 1.64 -26.34
N MET A 109 17.71 0.66 -25.50
CA MET A 109 18.00 -0.75 -25.75
C MET A 109 16.72 -1.46 -26.14
N ARG A 110 16.76 -2.17 -27.28
CA ARG A 110 15.67 -3.06 -27.67
C ARG A 110 15.59 -4.28 -26.77
N SER A 111 14.43 -4.93 -26.76
CA SER A 111 14.35 -6.30 -26.26
C SER A 111 15.12 -7.23 -27.21
N HIS A 112 15.85 -8.19 -26.64
CA HIS A 112 16.62 -9.17 -27.42
C HIS A 112 15.85 -10.47 -27.68
N TRP A 113 14.63 -10.55 -27.14
CA TRP A 113 13.83 -11.76 -27.08
C TRP A 113 12.70 -11.72 -28.09
N LYS A 114 12.33 -12.89 -28.58
CA LYS A 114 11.17 -13.05 -29.47
C LYS A 114 9.88 -13.10 -28.67
N PHE A 115 8.82 -12.58 -29.28
CA PHE A 115 7.48 -12.57 -28.71
C PHE A 115 6.50 -13.26 -29.66
N ALA A 116 5.53 -13.95 -29.08
CA ALA A 116 4.39 -14.50 -29.79
C ALA A 116 3.09 -14.21 -29.01
N ARG A 117 1.96 -14.25 -29.71
CA ARG A 117 0.65 -14.18 -29.06
C ARG A 117 0.22 -15.57 -28.63
N HIS A 118 -0.25 -15.69 -27.40
CA HIS A 118 -0.69 -16.95 -26.80
C HIS A 118 -2.11 -16.84 -26.24
N GLY A 119 -2.76 -17.99 -26.10
CA GLY A 119 -4.09 -18.11 -25.53
C GLY A 119 -5.19 -17.45 -26.37
N GLN A 120 -6.42 -17.50 -25.84
CA GLN A 120 -7.59 -16.82 -26.37
C GLN A 120 -7.53 -15.31 -26.14
N SER A 121 -6.85 -14.89 -25.06
CA SER A 121 -6.56 -13.49 -24.76
C SER A 121 -5.67 -12.83 -25.82
N GLY A 122 -4.91 -13.62 -26.58
CA GLY A 122 -3.95 -13.12 -27.57
C GLY A 122 -2.81 -12.30 -26.93
N ALA A 123 -2.54 -12.54 -25.65
CA ALA A 123 -1.50 -11.84 -24.90
C ALA A 123 -0.12 -12.10 -25.51
N TRP A 124 0.69 -11.04 -25.58
CA TRP A 124 2.10 -11.16 -26.00
C TRP A 124 2.92 -11.75 -24.86
N VAL A 125 3.64 -12.84 -25.15
CA VAL A 125 4.54 -13.50 -24.19
C VAL A 125 5.89 -13.74 -24.85
N SER A 126 6.95 -13.44 -24.11
CA SER A 126 8.33 -13.68 -24.50
C SER A 126 8.68 -15.17 -24.55
N GLU A 127 9.60 -15.55 -25.43
CA GLU A 127 10.16 -16.90 -25.52
C GLU A 127 10.84 -17.35 -24.22
N LEU A 128 11.15 -16.43 -23.31
CA LEU A 128 11.68 -16.69 -21.97
C LEU A 128 10.68 -17.40 -21.04
N LEU A 129 9.38 -17.34 -21.33
CA LEU A 129 8.32 -17.86 -20.47
C LEU A 129 7.46 -18.92 -21.18
N PRO A 130 8.06 -19.99 -21.75
CA PRO A 130 7.34 -20.94 -22.60
C PRO A 130 6.29 -21.75 -21.81
N HIS A 131 6.49 -21.93 -20.51
CA HIS A 131 5.53 -22.61 -19.63
C HIS A 131 4.40 -21.68 -19.19
N THR A 132 4.72 -20.43 -18.83
CA THR A 132 3.71 -19.42 -18.48
C THR A 132 2.79 -19.10 -19.65
N ALA A 133 3.32 -19.09 -20.88
CA ALA A 133 2.55 -18.90 -22.10
C ALA A 133 1.40 -19.91 -22.26
N LYS A 134 1.55 -21.14 -21.74
CA LYS A 134 0.53 -22.19 -21.80
C LYS A 134 -0.68 -21.94 -20.89
N MET A 135 -0.53 -21.07 -19.89
CA MET A 135 -1.55 -20.73 -18.91
C MET A 135 -1.93 -19.24 -18.95
N ILE A 136 -1.62 -18.55 -20.05
CA ILE A 136 -1.74 -17.08 -20.11
C ILE A 136 -3.19 -16.59 -19.96
N ASP A 137 -4.17 -17.41 -20.33
CA ASP A 137 -5.59 -17.07 -20.18
C ASP A 137 -6.07 -17.17 -18.71
N GLU A 138 -5.27 -17.76 -17.82
CA GLU A 138 -5.50 -17.76 -16.37
C GLU A 138 -4.79 -16.58 -15.67
N ILE A 139 -4.05 -15.76 -16.42
CA ILE A 139 -3.22 -14.68 -15.91
C ILE A 139 -3.78 -13.33 -16.36
N ALA A 140 -4.03 -12.45 -15.38
CA ALA A 140 -4.34 -11.06 -15.65
C ALA A 140 -3.03 -10.24 -15.72
N ILE A 141 -2.75 -9.65 -16.88
CA ILE A 141 -1.58 -8.78 -17.07
C ILE A 141 -2.01 -7.31 -16.98
N ILE A 142 -1.49 -6.58 -15.98
CA ILE A 142 -1.77 -5.16 -15.80
C ILE A 142 -0.64 -4.33 -16.42
N ARG A 143 -0.87 -3.80 -17.63
CA ARG A 143 0.11 -2.96 -18.38
C ARG A 143 -0.04 -1.46 -18.14
N SER A 144 -1.04 -1.05 -17.35
CA SER A 144 -1.32 0.36 -17.03
C SER A 144 -0.48 0.91 -15.88
N MET A 145 0.38 0.10 -15.28
CA MET A 145 1.23 0.51 -14.18
C MET A 145 2.41 1.37 -14.67
N PHE A 146 2.63 2.50 -14.01
CA PHE A 146 3.78 3.36 -14.29
C PHE A 146 4.33 3.99 -13.00
N ASN A 147 5.64 4.22 -12.99
CA ASN A 147 6.28 5.00 -11.95
C ASN A 147 6.48 6.44 -12.40
N VAL A 148 6.59 7.34 -11.43
CA VAL A 148 6.88 8.77 -11.65
C VAL A 148 8.29 9.14 -11.19
N HIS A 149 8.97 8.22 -10.51
CA HIS A 149 10.30 8.39 -9.99
C HIS A 149 11.22 7.31 -10.57
N GLU A 150 12.44 7.69 -10.95
CA GLU A 150 13.43 6.82 -11.58
C GLU A 150 14.27 6.03 -10.58
N ASN A 151 14.56 6.60 -9.41
CA ASN A 151 15.32 5.89 -8.36
C ASN A 151 14.55 4.69 -7.80
N HIS A 152 15.32 3.69 -7.36
CA HIS A 152 14.81 2.47 -6.79
C HIS A 152 14.07 2.72 -5.45
N GLU A 153 14.61 3.58 -4.59
CA GLU A 153 14.07 3.85 -3.25
C GLU A 153 12.63 4.39 -3.31
N PRO A 154 12.32 5.46 -4.07
CA PRO A 154 10.96 5.99 -4.11
C PRO A 154 10.02 5.07 -4.90
N ALA A 155 10.56 4.32 -5.86
CA ALA A 155 9.78 3.34 -6.61
C ALA A 155 9.29 2.19 -5.74
N CYS A 156 10.13 1.71 -4.82
CA CYS A 156 9.78 0.70 -3.82
C CYS A 156 8.65 1.17 -2.90
N TYR A 157 8.71 2.41 -2.40
CA TYR A 157 7.59 2.97 -1.62
C TYR A 157 6.31 3.04 -2.45
N LYS A 158 6.38 3.56 -3.68
CA LYS A 158 5.19 3.74 -4.51
C LYS A 158 4.47 2.43 -4.80
N TRP A 159 5.22 1.36 -5.04
CA TRP A 159 4.63 0.04 -5.25
C TRP A 159 3.94 -0.51 -4.01
N GLN A 160 4.48 -0.23 -2.82
CA GLN A 160 3.95 -0.77 -1.56
C GLN A 160 2.81 0.06 -0.97
N SER A 161 2.87 1.39 -1.07
CA SER A 161 1.93 2.32 -0.41
C SER A 161 1.21 3.28 -1.35
N GLY A 162 1.60 3.32 -2.64
CA GLY A 162 1.11 4.32 -3.59
C GLY A 162 1.88 5.64 -3.56
N GLU A 163 2.76 5.85 -2.57
CA GLU A 163 3.47 7.11 -2.32
C GLU A 163 4.97 6.99 -2.55
N ILE A 164 5.62 8.06 -3.01
CA ILE A 164 7.07 8.06 -3.28
C ILE A 164 7.93 8.33 -2.03
N PHE A 165 7.30 8.67 -0.91
CA PHE A 165 7.95 8.95 0.37
C PHE A 165 7.59 7.89 1.43
N PRO A 166 8.50 7.59 2.38
CA PRO A 166 8.21 6.69 3.48
C PRO A 166 7.13 7.26 4.41
N GLY A 167 6.65 6.45 5.35
CA GLY A 167 5.67 6.86 6.37
C GLY A 167 4.22 6.46 6.07
N HIS A 168 3.96 5.92 4.88
CA HIS A 168 2.62 5.54 4.44
C HIS A 168 2.34 4.06 4.70
N PRO A 169 1.11 3.70 5.11
CA PRO A 169 0.75 2.30 5.30
C PRO A 169 0.83 1.54 3.99
N THR A 170 1.47 0.38 4.05
CA THR A 170 1.65 -0.49 2.88
C THR A 170 0.39 -1.31 2.60
N LEU A 171 0.30 -1.91 1.41
CA LEU A 171 -0.84 -2.72 0.99
C LEU A 171 -1.20 -3.79 2.04
N GLY A 172 -0.21 -4.52 2.57
CA GLY A 172 -0.43 -5.52 3.62
C GLY A 172 -0.95 -4.91 4.93
N ALA A 173 -0.49 -3.72 5.31
CA ALA A 173 -1.00 -3.02 6.49
C ALA A 173 -2.47 -2.61 6.31
N TRP A 174 -2.84 -2.08 5.13
CA TRP A 174 -4.23 -1.74 4.81
C TRP A 174 -5.14 -2.96 4.78
N VAL A 175 -4.69 -4.06 4.18
CA VAL A 175 -5.45 -5.32 4.16
C VAL A 175 -5.69 -5.82 5.58
N THR A 176 -4.66 -5.78 6.43
CA THR A 176 -4.78 -6.22 7.82
C THR A 176 -5.67 -5.29 8.65
N TYR A 177 -5.59 -3.99 8.42
CA TYR A 177 -6.48 -3.01 9.03
C TYR A 177 -7.94 -3.24 8.63
N GLY A 178 -8.20 -3.47 7.33
CA GLY A 178 -9.56 -3.64 6.82
C GLY A 178 -10.19 -4.98 7.18
N LEU A 179 -9.44 -6.07 7.11
CA LEU A 179 -9.97 -7.44 7.23
C LEU A 179 -9.60 -8.13 8.55
N GLY A 180 -8.60 -7.63 9.27
CA GLY A 180 -8.03 -8.32 10.42
C GLY A 180 -7.20 -9.54 10.03
N SER A 181 -7.01 -10.43 11.00
CA SER A 181 -6.26 -11.67 10.89
C SER A 181 -7.11 -12.86 11.32
N VAL A 182 -7.06 -13.93 10.53
CA VAL A 182 -7.66 -15.22 10.89
C VAL A 182 -6.95 -15.90 12.07
N SER A 183 -5.74 -15.46 12.41
CA SER A 183 -4.94 -15.97 13.54
C SER A 183 -4.63 -14.86 14.54
N GLN A 184 -4.80 -15.15 15.82
CA GLN A 184 -4.36 -14.28 16.92
C GLN A 184 -3.05 -14.76 17.56
N ASN A 185 -2.50 -15.87 17.07
CA ASN A 185 -1.26 -16.47 17.57
C ASN A 185 -0.06 -16.21 16.66
N LEU A 186 -0.29 -15.61 15.50
CA LEU A 186 0.74 -15.24 14.53
C LEU A 186 0.59 -13.77 14.14
N PRO A 187 1.68 -13.10 13.71
CA PRO A 187 1.59 -11.77 13.13
C PRO A 187 0.57 -11.75 11.98
N ALA A 188 -0.24 -10.71 11.96
CA ALA A 188 -1.33 -10.57 10.99
C ALA A 188 -0.82 -10.25 9.57
N TYR A 189 0.34 -9.59 9.48
CA TYR A 189 1.05 -9.32 8.23
C TYR A 189 2.43 -9.97 8.29
N VAL A 190 2.56 -11.12 7.62
CA VAL A 190 3.81 -11.88 7.54
C VAL A 190 4.55 -11.55 6.25
N VAL A 191 5.84 -11.27 6.37
CA VAL A 191 6.74 -11.04 5.24
C VAL A 191 7.75 -12.17 5.16
N LEU A 192 7.74 -12.88 4.04
CA LEU A 192 8.74 -13.89 3.73
C LEU A 192 9.82 -13.25 2.86
N ALA A 193 11.02 -13.11 3.43
CA ALA A 193 12.20 -12.68 2.69
C ALA A 193 12.99 -13.90 2.24
N ASP A 194 13.56 -13.83 1.04
CA ASP A 194 14.50 -14.83 0.55
C ASP A 194 15.69 -14.95 1.54
N PRO A 195 16.01 -16.17 2.01
CA PRO A 195 17.08 -16.37 2.98
C PRO A 195 18.48 -16.07 2.42
N GLN A 196 18.67 -16.17 1.10
CA GLN A 196 19.97 -16.03 0.43
C GLN A 196 20.20 -14.61 -0.10
N ASN A 197 19.14 -13.81 -0.25
CA ASN A 197 19.24 -12.46 -0.76
C ASN A 197 19.22 -11.40 0.35
N PRO A 198 19.93 -10.26 0.15
CA PRO A 198 19.75 -9.08 0.97
C PRO A 198 18.28 -8.64 0.99
N LEU A 199 17.90 -7.94 2.06
CA LEU A 199 16.59 -7.29 2.08
C LEU A 199 16.45 -6.35 0.87
N PRO A 200 15.22 -6.12 0.40
CA PRO A 200 15.01 -5.17 -0.67
C PRO A 200 15.53 -3.78 -0.28
N VAL A 201 15.77 -2.92 -1.27
CA VAL A 201 16.04 -1.49 -1.08
C VAL A 201 14.94 -0.91 -0.18
N ASN A 202 15.32 -0.08 0.80
CA ASN A 202 14.49 0.39 1.93
C ASN A 202 14.25 -0.63 3.06
N ASN A 203 14.82 -1.83 3.00
CA ASN A 203 14.77 -2.85 4.04
C ASN A 203 13.32 -3.11 4.53
N VAL A 204 13.09 -3.00 5.84
CA VAL A 204 11.80 -3.24 6.51
C VAL A 204 10.78 -2.13 6.26
N GLU A 205 11.19 -0.97 5.74
CA GLU A 205 10.30 0.16 5.46
C GLU A 205 9.31 -0.16 4.32
N ASN A 206 9.64 -1.13 3.47
CA ASN A 206 8.74 -1.65 2.44
C ASN A 206 7.44 -2.28 2.97
N TRP A 207 7.37 -2.57 4.27
CA TRP A 207 6.25 -3.29 4.89
C TRP A 207 5.71 -2.55 6.11
N MET A 208 5.91 -1.23 6.13
CA MET A 208 5.53 -0.41 7.26
C MET A 208 4.01 -0.28 7.43
N SER A 209 3.59 -0.15 8.69
CA SER A 209 2.24 0.26 9.07
C SER A 209 1.99 1.74 8.84
N GLY A 210 3.04 2.55 8.68
CA GLY A 210 2.92 3.99 8.49
C GLY A 210 2.29 4.66 9.71
N TYR A 211 1.26 5.46 9.47
CA TYR A 211 0.46 6.08 10.53
C TYR A 211 -0.64 5.16 11.11
N LEU A 212 -0.78 3.92 10.62
CA LEU A 212 -1.65 2.94 11.29
C LEU A 212 -0.97 2.41 12.56
N PRO A 213 -1.75 1.89 13.53
CA PRO A 213 -1.18 1.27 14.72
C PRO A 213 -0.09 0.21 14.41
N PRO A 214 0.97 0.10 15.23
CA PRO A 214 2.06 -0.87 15.02
C PRO A 214 1.61 -2.34 14.93
N LEU A 215 0.40 -2.66 15.40
CA LEU A 215 -0.25 -3.97 15.24
C LEU A 215 -0.37 -4.41 13.77
N TYR A 216 -0.33 -3.48 12.82
CA TYR A 216 -0.44 -3.73 11.39
C TYR A 216 0.93 -3.76 10.67
N GLN A 217 2.03 -3.72 11.42
CA GLN A 217 3.38 -3.75 10.88
C GLN A 217 3.71 -5.11 10.25
N GLY A 218 4.29 -5.08 9.05
CA GLY A 218 4.84 -6.27 8.41
C GLY A 218 5.94 -6.88 9.26
N THR A 219 5.76 -8.13 9.66
CA THR A 219 6.71 -8.89 10.47
C THR A 219 7.46 -9.86 9.57
N ARG A 220 8.77 -9.63 9.43
CA ARG A 220 9.64 -10.54 8.70
C ARG A 220 9.79 -11.85 9.44
N ILE A 221 9.51 -12.95 8.73
CA ILE A 221 9.79 -14.31 9.18
C ILE A 221 10.83 -14.92 8.25
N LYS A 222 11.91 -15.45 8.83
CA LYS A 222 12.94 -16.19 8.10
C LYS A 222 12.44 -17.60 7.78
N SER A 223 12.69 -18.07 6.57
CA SER A 223 12.39 -19.45 6.15
C SER A 223 13.35 -20.48 6.74
N GLU A 224 14.56 -20.05 7.12
CA GLU A 224 15.61 -20.90 7.69
C GLU A 224 16.17 -20.31 8.99
N GLY A 225 16.68 -21.19 9.87
CA GLY A 225 17.25 -20.79 11.16
C GLY A 225 16.19 -20.30 12.16
N THR A 226 16.52 -19.24 12.92
CA THR A 226 15.58 -18.64 13.88
C THR A 226 14.53 -17.81 13.14
N PRO A 227 13.23 -18.18 13.16
CA PRO A 227 12.21 -17.56 12.31
C PRO A 227 12.00 -16.07 12.59
N MET A 228 12.08 -15.66 13.85
CA MET A 228 12.10 -14.27 14.28
C MET A 228 13.36 -14.02 15.12
N LEU A 229 13.93 -12.83 15.02
CA LEU A 229 15.09 -12.47 15.84
C LEU A 229 14.65 -12.25 17.29
N HIS A 230 15.55 -12.49 18.25
CA HIS A 230 15.37 -12.21 19.67
C HIS A 230 14.17 -12.91 20.35
N ILE A 231 13.68 -14.05 19.81
CA ILE A 231 12.63 -14.84 20.51
C ILE A 231 13.17 -15.64 21.69
N LYS A 232 14.48 -15.90 21.70
CA LYS A 232 15.17 -16.55 22.80
C LYS A 232 15.80 -15.45 23.64
N PRO A 233 15.59 -15.44 24.96
CA PRO A 233 16.19 -14.43 25.82
C PRO A 233 17.72 -14.66 25.86
N ASP A 234 18.48 -13.56 25.89
CA ASP A 234 19.95 -13.61 25.94
C ASP A 234 20.47 -14.19 27.26
N TYR A 235 19.63 -14.20 28.30
CA TYR A 235 19.93 -14.78 29.60
C TYR A 235 18.69 -15.44 30.22
N GLN A 236 18.90 -16.38 31.14
CA GLN A 236 17.80 -16.95 31.93
C GLN A 236 17.40 -15.96 33.03
N GLU A 237 16.19 -15.43 32.93
CA GLU A 237 15.62 -14.55 33.95
C GLU A 237 14.81 -15.37 34.97
N PRO A 238 14.98 -15.13 36.29
CA PRO A 238 14.17 -15.80 37.31
C PRO A 238 12.66 -15.62 37.05
N ALA A 239 11.89 -16.69 37.20
CA ALA A 239 10.45 -16.70 36.90
C ALA A 239 9.66 -15.60 37.66
N GLY A 240 10.08 -15.28 38.89
CA GLY A 240 9.49 -14.20 39.69
C GLY A 240 9.66 -12.81 39.04
N ILE A 241 10.83 -12.52 38.47
CA ILE A 241 11.11 -11.25 37.78
C ILE A 241 10.32 -11.18 36.47
N THR A 242 10.31 -12.26 35.69
CA THR A 242 9.51 -12.32 34.45
C THR A 242 8.02 -12.09 34.75
N SER A 243 7.50 -12.69 35.82
CA SER A 243 6.10 -12.53 36.23
C SER A 243 5.81 -11.11 36.70
N ALA A 244 6.70 -10.50 37.50
CA ALA A 244 6.55 -9.11 37.93
C ALA A 244 6.53 -8.12 36.73
N LYS A 245 7.41 -8.31 35.74
CA LYS A 245 7.43 -7.50 34.52
C LYS A 245 6.12 -7.64 33.72
N ARG A 246 5.62 -8.87 33.54
CA ARG A 246 4.35 -9.11 32.84
C ARG A 246 3.17 -8.48 33.57
N ASN A 247 3.13 -8.59 34.90
CA ASN A 247 2.09 -7.98 35.71
C ASN A 247 2.10 -6.46 35.60
N LEU A 248 3.29 -5.84 35.57
CA LEU A 248 3.43 -4.40 35.34
C LEU A 248 2.90 -4.01 33.96
N ILE A 249 3.29 -4.72 32.89
CA ILE A 249 2.82 -4.44 31.53
C ILE A 249 1.28 -4.58 31.43
N ASN A 250 0.70 -5.58 32.07
CA ASN A 250 -0.76 -5.79 32.07
C ASN A 250 -1.54 -4.77 32.91
N ALA A 251 -0.86 -4.05 33.81
CA ALA A 251 -1.47 -3.02 34.66
C ALA A 251 -1.42 -1.61 34.04
N LEU A 252 -0.66 -1.44 32.95
CA LEU A 252 -0.61 -0.23 32.12
C LEU A 252 -1.70 -0.28 31.04
#